data_AF-A0A6I7QGJ6-F1
#
_entry.id   AF-A0A6I7QGJ6-F1
#
_cell.length_a   1.000
_cell.length_b   1.000
_cell.length_c   1.000
_cell.angle_alpha   90.00
_cell.angle_beta   90.00
_cell.angle_gamma   90.00
#
_symmetry.space_group_name_H-M   'P 1'
#
loop_
_entity.id
_entity.type
_entity.pdbx_description
1 polymer ?
#
loop_
_entity_poly.entity_id
_entity_poly.type
_entity_poly.pdbx_seq_one_letter_code
_entity_poly.pdbx_strand_id
1 'polypeptide(L)'
;MLQRSTSSINMATKKLNKFEYAGEEVPGSAGFRGLHRQAAFETPAGYAFVVVSSAVEEKIQADLTAVVIDRIRYYMNTETEDRISSLPGNALVYTSGYLKLQSEKGQGKEAKEISCLCVLFHKEVIHYAAVGDVCCWLFTDRKMIPVYQPPSKTLTESDTDRSYMGNKSLIKPATGTSAGLAPMDHDMLLLASSSLCNCLAEKQVRKILQDSMPLGSKVLRVLQHACKETPAEAAALMILSFYDLQNRERIIAPVEQPDAQNQGISKEKPKNKAGTKTTAAKPAASAGILSWLKLGLQILALAFVGYMIYDLFIFDPHPPIHIPPATTVVEQDVVIDLPEDSISAHTQAPPAMPDDVSYTVRTGDSWSNIYRQFRVCSWFIINHPPNRGRLGRDGSLIAGQSLRIPVKYSGSPDLNPYYYHEFTLDQVGSNCQNAGREFLESFEAKYQNP
;
A
#
# COMPACT_ATOMS: atom_id res chain seq x y z
N MET A 1 25.65 -18.51 -12.22
CA MET A 1 24.78 -17.41 -12.67
C MET A 1 23.35 -17.93 -12.72
N LEU A 2 22.59 -17.77 -11.64
CA LEU A 2 21.16 -18.11 -11.62
C LEU A 2 20.40 -16.89 -12.17
N GLN A 3 19.82 -17.01 -13.36
CA GLN A 3 18.86 -16.04 -13.87
C GLN A 3 17.67 -16.01 -12.90
N ARG A 4 17.63 -15.00 -12.03
CA ARG A 4 16.43 -14.68 -11.24
C ARG A 4 15.32 -14.35 -12.24
N SER A 5 14.34 -15.24 -12.34
CA SER A 5 13.05 -14.94 -12.96
C SER A 5 12.42 -13.79 -12.18
N THR A 6 12.68 -12.56 -12.61
CA THR A 6 11.94 -11.38 -12.17
C THR A 6 10.61 -11.44 -12.89
N SER A 7 9.64 -12.14 -12.30
CA SER A 7 8.24 -11.91 -12.63
C SER A 7 7.99 -10.42 -12.45
N SER A 8 7.90 -9.70 -13.57
CA SER A 8 7.55 -8.28 -13.62
C SER A 8 6.10 -8.16 -13.14
N ILE A 9 5.91 -8.18 -11.82
CA ILE A 9 4.64 -7.80 -11.21
C ILE A 9 4.50 -6.33 -11.57
N ASN A 10 3.59 -6.03 -12.49
CA ASN A 10 3.20 -4.66 -12.79
C ASN A 10 2.63 -4.06 -11.51
N MET A 11 3.49 -3.36 -10.78
CA MET A 11 3.14 -2.74 -9.52
C MET A 11 2.21 -1.57 -9.81
N ALA A 12 0.91 -1.83 -9.69
CA ALA A 12 -0.11 -0.85 -10.02
C ALA A 12 -0.28 0.13 -8.86
N THR A 13 0.06 1.40 -9.09
CA THR A 13 -0.34 2.50 -8.21
C THR A 13 -1.87 2.56 -8.18
N LYS A 14 -2.46 2.50 -6.99
CA LYS A 14 -3.91 2.65 -6.83
C LYS A 14 -4.23 4.10 -6.49
N LYS A 15 -4.99 4.74 -7.36
CA LYS A 15 -5.45 6.13 -7.22
C LYS A 15 -6.84 6.17 -6.59
N LEU A 16 -7.03 7.04 -5.59
CA LEU A 16 -8.31 7.30 -4.92
C LEU A 16 -8.62 8.81 -5.02
N ASN A 17 -9.61 9.34 -4.29
CA ASN A 17 -10.02 10.73 -4.47
C ASN A 17 -9.06 11.76 -3.85
N LYS A 18 -8.37 11.41 -2.76
CA LYS A 18 -7.56 12.33 -1.94
C LYS A 18 -6.10 11.88 -1.77
N PHE A 19 -5.80 10.71 -2.30
CA PHE A 19 -4.47 10.13 -2.21
C PHE A 19 -4.33 9.00 -3.22
N GLU A 20 -3.10 8.64 -3.49
CA GLU A 20 -2.75 7.40 -4.17
C GLU A 20 -1.76 6.62 -3.30
N TYR A 21 -1.70 5.31 -3.50
CA TYR A 21 -0.72 4.50 -2.79
C TYR A 21 -0.13 3.44 -3.69
N ALA A 22 1.08 3.04 -3.34
CA ALA A 22 1.76 1.89 -3.89
C ALA A 22 2.54 1.21 -2.78
N GLY A 23 2.74 -0.09 -2.87
CA GLY A 23 3.62 -0.78 -1.96
C GLY A 23 4.09 -2.09 -2.54
N GLU A 24 5.19 -2.59 -2.01
CA GLU A 24 5.87 -3.78 -2.49
C GLU A 24 6.52 -4.55 -1.35
N GLU A 25 6.61 -5.86 -1.53
CA GLU A 25 7.26 -6.78 -0.61
C GLU A 25 8.47 -7.42 -1.32
N VAL A 26 9.64 -7.32 -0.73
CA VAL A 26 10.86 -7.96 -1.22
C VAL A 26 11.16 -9.18 -0.35
N PRO A 27 11.20 -10.40 -0.94
CA PRO A 27 11.63 -11.57 -0.21
C PRO A 27 13.13 -11.49 0.07
N GLY A 28 13.52 -11.83 1.31
CA GLY A 28 14.92 -11.89 1.72
C GLY A 28 15.69 -13.04 1.06
N SER A 29 16.98 -13.14 1.39
CA SER A 29 17.94 -14.05 0.76
C SER A 29 17.64 -15.55 0.94
N ALA A 30 16.90 -15.93 1.99
CA ALA A 30 16.57 -17.32 2.31
C ALA A 30 15.24 -17.83 1.68
N GLY A 31 14.61 -17.07 0.78
CA GLY A 31 13.42 -17.53 0.05
C GLY A 31 12.13 -17.61 0.88
N PHE A 32 12.14 -17.13 2.13
CA PHE A 32 10.94 -17.02 2.96
C PHE A 32 10.09 -15.83 2.49
N ARG A 33 9.19 -16.10 1.54
CA ARG A 33 8.14 -15.16 1.13
C ARG A 33 7.13 -14.96 2.27
N GLY A 34 6.69 -13.72 2.48
CA GLY A 34 5.60 -13.39 3.40
C GLY A 34 6.00 -13.13 4.87
N LEU A 35 7.29 -13.03 5.20
CA LEU A 35 7.75 -12.62 6.54
C LEU A 35 7.41 -11.16 6.86
N HIS A 36 7.46 -10.30 5.85
CA HIS A 36 6.88 -8.98 5.90
C HIS A 36 5.74 -8.94 4.89
N ARG A 37 4.62 -8.40 5.33
CA ARG A 37 3.43 -8.25 4.49
C ARG A 37 2.87 -6.87 4.64
N GLN A 38 2.18 -6.44 3.60
CA GLN A 38 1.40 -5.23 3.65
C GLN A 38 0.02 -5.44 3.02
N ALA A 39 -0.95 -4.70 3.52
CA ALA A 39 -2.30 -4.72 2.99
C ALA A 39 -2.92 -3.33 3.07
N ALA A 40 -3.81 -3.06 2.12
CA ALA A 40 -4.60 -1.85 2.07
C ALA A 40 -6.04 -2.24 1.73
N PHE A 41 -7.01 -1.75 2.51
CA PHE A 41 -8.42 -2.13 2.37
C PHE A 41 -9.35 -1.02 2.86
N GLU A 42 -10.56 -1.01 2.31
CA GLU A 42 -11.62 -0.10 2.72
C GLU A 42 -12.36 -0.66 3.94
N THR A 43 -12.79 0.24 4.82
CA THR A 43 -13.52 -0.04 6.06
C THR A 43 -14.70 0.93 6.16
N PRO A 44 -15.74 0.66 6.96
CA PRO A 44 -16.82 1.62 7.21
C PRO A 44 -16.33 2.98 7.73
N ALA A 45 -15.18 2.96 8.41
CA ALA A 45 -14.54 4.11 9.01
C ALA A 45 -13.61 4.89 8.04
N GLY A 46 -13.32 4.38 6.85
CA GLY A 46 -12.34 5.00 5.94
C GLY A 46 -11.40 3.97 5.33
N TYR A 47 -10.18 4.38 4.96
CA TYR A 47 -9.23 3.50 4.29
C TYR A 47 -8.09 3.09 5.22
N ALA A 48 -7.87 1.80 5.36
CA ALA A 48 -6.88 1.23 6.27
C ALA A 48 -5.65 0.69 5.52
N PHE A 49 -4.49 0.83 6.14
CA PHE A 49 -3.20 0.34 5.66
C PHE A 49 -2.48 -0.36 6.80
N VAL A 50 -1.98 -1.55 6.52
CA VAL A 50 -1.35 -2.40 7.53
C VAL A 50 0.00 -2.86 6.98
N VAL A 51 1.05 -2.73 7.79
CA VAL A 51 2.36 -3.34 7.54
C VAL A 51 2.69 -4.25 8.71
N VAL A 52 2.92 -5.53 8.42
CA VAL A 52 3.28 -6.55 9.41
C VAL A 52 4.68 -7.04 9.10
N SER A 53 5.47 -7.25 10.15
CA SER A 53 6.87 -7.62 10.05
C SER A 53 7.20 -8.68 11.09
N SER A 54 7.83 -9.78 10.68
CA SER A 54 8.43 -10.76 11.59
C SER A 54 9.95 -10.72 11.47
N ALA A 55 10.66 -10.66 12.59
CA ALA A 55 12.11 -10.79 12.63
C ALA A 55 12.58 -12.26 12.56
N VAL A 56 11.69 -13.22 12.87
CA VAL A 56 12.00 -14.65 12.88
C VAL A 56 11.70 -15.27 11.52
N GLU A 57 12.74 -15.82 10.88
CA GLU A 57 12.69 -16.45 9.56
C GLU A 57 12.15 -17.89 9.59
N GLU A 58 10.90 -18.05 10.04
CA GLU A 58 10.21 -19.34 10.03
C GLU A 58 8.97 -19.26 9.13
N LYS A 59 8.70 -20.31 8.33
CA LYS A 59 7.48 -20.40 7.47
C LYS A 59 6.20 -20.09 8.26
N ILE A 60 6.20 -20.53 9.51
CA ILE A 60 5.15 -20.30 10.51
C ILE A 60 4.83 -18.82 10.66
N GLN A 61 5.86 -17.99 10.80
CA GLN A 61 5.67 -16.56 11.00
C GLN A 61 5.11 -15.91 9.74
N ALA A 62 5.47 -16.39 8.56
CA ALA A 62 4.89 -15.92 7.29
C ALA A 62 3.39 -16.25 7.14
N ASP A 63 2.92 -17.34 7.76
CA ASP A 63 1.49 -17.66 7.86
C ASP A 63 0.82 -16.75 8.91
N LEU A 64 1.47 -16.55 10.06
CA LEU A 64 0.95 -15.70 11.13
C LEU A 64 0.83 -14.22 10.72
N THR A 65 1.75 -13.69 9.89
CA THR A 65 1.63 -12.32 9.38
C THR A 65 0.39 -12.13 8.51
N ALA A 66 -0.03 -13.16 7.75
CA ALA A 66 -1.28 -13.13 7.01
C ALA A 66 -2.49 -13.14 7.96
N VAL A 67 -2.46 -14.01 8.98
CA VAL A 67 -3.51 -14.07 10.01
C VAL A 67 -3.66 -12.71 10.71
N VAL A 68 -2.57 -12.02 11.01
CA VAL A 68 -2.61 -10.66 11.61
C VAL A 68 -3.38 -9.69 10.72
N ILE A 69 -3.06 -9.64 9.42
CA ILE A 69 -3.75 -8.76 8.46
C ILE A 69 -5.24 -9.09 8.40
N ASP A 70 -5.60 -10.37 8.32
CA ASP A 70 -6.99 -10.79 8.20
C ASP A 70 -7.79 -10.49 9.48
N ARG A 71 -7.17 -10.61 10.66
CA ARG A 71 -7.81 -10.29 11.93
C ARG A 71 -7.97 -8.78 12.14
N ILE A 72 -7.00 -7.98 11.73
CA ILE A 72 -7.14 -6.51 11.72
C ILE A 72 -8.26 -6.10 10.76
N ARG A 73 -8.28 -6.67 9.54
CA ARG A 73 -9.35 -6.41 8.56
C ARG A 73 -10.72 -6.79 9.11
N TYR A 74 -10.85 -7.97 9.71
CA TYR A 74 -12.08 -8.40 10.35
C TYR A 74 -12.54 -7.39 11.39
N TYR A 75 -11.68 -7.05 12.35
CA TYR A 75 -12.01 -6.14 13.44
C TYR A 75 -12.46 -4.76 12.93
N MET A 76 -11.71 -4.16 12.00
CA MET A 76 -12.04 -2.84 11.46
C MET A 76 -13.30 -2.82 10.59
N ASN A 77 -13.76 -3.97 10.12
CA ASN A 77 -14.99 -4.09 9.33
C ASN A 77 -16.23 -4.37 10.21
N THR A 78 -16.05 -5.03 11.35
CA THR A 78 -17.18 -5.44 12.20
C THR A 78 -17.43 -4.50 13.36
N GLU A 79 -16.38 -3.95 13.95
CA GLU A 79 -16.50 -3.17 15.18
C GLU A 79 -16.73 -1.68 14.89
N THR A 80 -17.69 -1.10 15.61
CA THR A 80 -17.93 0.34 15.62
C THR A 80 -17.35 0.92 16.90
N GLU A 81 -16.42 1.85 16.76
CA GLU A 81 -15.78 2.53 17.88
C GLU A 81 -16.32 3.95 18.04
N ASP A 82 -16.59 4.37 19.29
CA ASP A 82 -17.04 5.74 19.60
C ASP A 82 -15.97 6.78 19.21
N ARG A 83 -14.69 6.39 19.33
CA ARG A 83 -13.54 7.23 19.02
C ARG A 83 -12.75 6.64 17.86
N ILE A 84 -12.80 7.30 16.72
CA ILE A 84 -12.06 6.91 15.52
C ILE A 84 -10.54 6.76 15.77
N SER A 85 -9.99 7.57 16.68
CA SER A 85 -8.57 7.57 17.02
C SER A 85 -8.12 6.29 17.75
N SER A 86 -9.01 5.60 18.47
CA SER A 86 -8.68 4.35 19.18
C SER A 86 -8.81 3.11 18.29
N LEU A 87 -9.51 3.20 17.15
CA LEU A 87 -9.82 2.04 16.31
C LEU A 87 -8.56 1.25 15.86
N PRO A 88 -7.47 1.89 15.36
CA PRO A 88 -6.25 1.15 15.02
C PRO A 88 -5.60 0.47 16.24
N GLY A 89 -5.60 1.13 17.40
CA GLY A 89 -5.02 0.61 18.63
C GLY A 89 -5.79 -0.62 19.13
N ASN A 90 -7.11 -0.53 19.19
CA ASN A 90 -7.96 -1.62 19.63
C ASN A 90 -7.88 -2.83 18.68
N ALA A 91 -7.76 -2.60 17.36
CA ALA A 91 -7.53 -3.66 16.39
C ALA A 91 -6.23 -4.44 16.65
N LEU A 92 -5.15 -3.76 17.02
CA LEU A 92 -3.88 -4.40 17.38
C LEU A 92 -3.98 -5.17 18.70
N VAL A 93 -4.66 -4.62 19.72
CA VAL A 93 -4.90 -5.31 21.00
C VAL A 93 -5.72 -6.59 20.78
N TYR A 94 -6.83 -6.49 20.06
CA TYR A 94 -7.68 -7.63 19.70
C TYR A 94 -6.88 -8.73 18.99
N THR A 95 -6.11 -8.34 17.97
CA THR A 95 -5.33 -9.28 17.16
C THR A 95 -4.22 -9.94 17.98
N SER A 96 -3.57 -9.21 18.89
CA SER A 96 -2.57 -9.79 19.80
C SER A 96 -3.21 -10.80 20.77
N GLY A 97 -4.39 -10.49 21.31
CA GLY A 97 -5.19 -11.41 22.12
C GLY A 97 -5.53 -12.70 21.38
N TYR A 98 -5.92 -12.58 20.11
CA TYR A 98 -6.20 -13.73 19.26
C TYR A 98 -4.96 -14.62 19.05
N LEU A 99 -3.81 -14.03 18.72
CA LEU A 99 -2.56 -14.77 18.55
C LEU A 99 -2.13 -15.50 19.82
N LYS A 100 -2.24 -14.83 20.98
CA LYS A 100 -1.88 -15.43 22.27
C LYS A 100 -2.77 -16.64 22.58
N LEU A 101 -4.09 -16.49 22.39
CA LEU A 101 -5.06 -17.56 22.62
C LEU A 101 -4.82 -18.76 21.69
N GLN A 102 -4.44 -18.52 20.43
CA GLN A 102 -4.09 -19.61 19.51
C GLN A 102 -2.84 -20.37 19.95
N SER A 103 -1.82 -19.66 20.42
CA SER A 103 -0.58 -20.26 20.96
C SER A 103 -0.88 -21.13 22.20
N GLU A 104 -1.68 -20.63 23.14
CA GLU A 104 -2.03 -21.35 24.38
C GLU A 104 -2.86 -22.62 24.14
N LYS A 105 -3.71 -22.63 23.10
CA LYS A 105 -4.52 -23.81 22.75
C LYS A 105 -3.72 -24.96 22.14
N GLY A 106 -2.41 -24.78 21.90
CA GLY A 106 -1.57 -25.76 21.21
C GLY A 106 -1.98 -26.03 19.76
N GLN A 107 -2.95 -25.27 19.25
CA GLN A 107 -3.43 -25.30 17.86
C GLN A 107 -2.64 -24.33 16.98
N GLY A 108 -1.99 -23.34 17.59
CA GLY A 108 -1.13 -22.36 16.95
C GLY A 108 0.33 -22.54 17.36
N LYS A 109 1.23 -22.25 16.43
CA LYS A 109 2.66 -22.10 16.73
C LYS A 109 2.88 -20.72 17.38
N GLU A 110 3.87 -20.62 18.25
CA GLU A 110 4.15 -19.41 19.02
C GLU A 110 4.49 -18.23 18.10
N ALA A 111 3.72 -17.14 18.21
CA ALA A 111 4.03 -15.87 17.57
C ALA A 111 5.31 -15.30 18.19
N LYS A 112 6.34 -15.08 17.37
CA LYS A 112 7.63 -14.57 17.84
C LYS A 112 7.97 -13.30 17.09
N GLU A 113 8.18 -12.23 17.85
CA GLU A 113 8.68 -10.93 17.34
C GLU A 113 7.86 -10.34 16.18
N ILE A 114 6.54 -10.57 16.19
CA ILE A 114 5.63 -9.99 15.22
C ILE A 114 5.39 -8.51 15.57
N SER A 115 5.81 -7.64 14.66
CA SER A 115 5.61 -6.20 14.71
C SER A 115 4.52 -5.80 13.71
N CYS A 116 3.73 -4.78 14.03
CA CYS A 116 2.64 -4.35 13.17
C CYS A 116 2.40 -2.85 13.29
N LEU A 117 2.19 -2.21 12.14
CA LEU A 117 1.77 -0.83 11.98
C LEU A 117 0.39 -0.85 11.33
N CYS A 118 -0.60 -0.24 11.97
CA CYS A 118 -1.94 -0.06 11.45
C CYS A 118 -2.23 1.43 11.31
N VAL A 119 -2.62 1.86 10.12
CA VAL A 119 -2.92 3.25 9.76
C VAL A 119 -4.32 3.33 9.19
N LEU A 120 -5.10 4.30 9.62
CA LEU A 120 -6.45 4.59 9.14
C LEU A 120 -6.51 6.04 8.66
N PHE A 121 -6.88 6.22 7.39
CA PHE A 121 -7.18 7.52 6.81
C PHE A 121 -8.70 7.77 6.87
N HIS A 122 -9.10 8.73 7.70
CA HIS A 122 -10.49 9.14 7.91
C HIS A 122 -10.62 10.66 7.81
N LYS A 123 -11.47 11.16 6.91
CA LYS A 123 -11.76 12.60 6.74
C LYS A 123 -10.49 13.47 6.70
N GLU A 124 -9.53 13.09 5.85
CA GLU A 124 -8.24 13.81 5.68
C GLU A 124 -7.33 13.83 6.93
N VAL A 125 -7.61 12.97 7.92
CA VAL A 125 -6.80 12.77 9.12
C VAL A 125 -6.33 11.31 9.18
N ILE A 126 -5.09 11.12 9.63
CA ILE A 126 -4.44 9.82 9.78
C ILE A 126 -4.41 9.46 11.26
N HIS A 127 -5.07 8.37 11.61
CA HIS A 127 -4.96 7.71 12.90
C HIS A 127 -4.07 6.48 12.76
N TYR A 128 -3.18 6.24 13.71
CA TYR A 128 -2.27 5.10 13.62
C TYR A 128 -1.98 4.50 14.98
N ALA A 129 -1.63 3.22 14.95
CA ALA A 129 -1.11 2.47 16.08
C ALA A 129 0.02 1.55 15.61
N ALA A 130 1.03 1.38 16.45
CA ALA A 130 2.20 0.58 16.13
C ALA A 130 2.65 -0.28 17.31
N VAL A 131 3.20 -1.45 17.01
CA VAL A 131 3.74 -2.42 17.96
C VAL A 131 5.02 -3.01 17.36
N GLY A 132 6.07 -3.12 18.16
CA GLY A 132 7.35 -3.69 17.75
C GLY A 132 8.22 -2.74 16.91
N ASP A 133 8.90 -3.30 15.92
CA ASP A 133 10.01 -2.64 15.21
C ASP A 133 9.65 -2.02 13.84
N VAL A 134 8.37 -1.92 13.51
CA VAL A 134 7.89 -1.21 12.31
C VAL A 134 8.14 0.30 12.41
N CYS A 135 8.10 1.03 11.31
CA CYS A 135 8.24 2.49 11.34
C CYS A 135 7.31 3.21 10.36
N CYS A 136 7.04 4.47 10.71
CA CYS A 136 6.19 5.38 9.95
C CYS A 136 6.89 6.72 9.81
N TRP A 137 7.02 7.22 8.58
CA TRP A 137 7.68 8.50 8.28
C TRP A 137 6.78 9.38 7.43
N LEU A 138 6.76 10.68 7.71
CA LEU A 138 6.11 11.70 6.88
C LEU A 138 7.18 12.47 6.10
N PHE A 139 7.06 12.49 4.78
CA PHE A 139 7.87 13.30 3.89
C PHE A 139 7.11 14.56 3.49
N THR A 140 7.72 15.72 3.73
CA THR A 140 7.13 17.06 3.53
C THR A 140 7.87 17.85 2.45
N ASP A 141 8.07 17.23 1.28
CA ASP A 141 8.89 17.66 0.13
C ASP A 141 10.40 17.87 0.39
N ARG A 142 10.78 18.31 1.57
CA ARG A 142 12.16 18.68 1.94
C ARG A 142 12.69 17.84 3.10
N LYS A 143 11.81 17.44 4.00
CA LYS A 143 12.18 16.81 5.26
C LYS A 143 11.43 15.49 5.47
N MET A 144 12.18 14.49 5.91
CA MET A 144 11.66 13.26 6.50
C MET A 144 11.45 13.51 7.99
N ILE A 145 10.23 13.29 8.48
CA ILE A 145 9.83 13.47 9.86
C ILE A 145 9.37 12.11 10.39
N PRO A 146 10.02 11.55 11.42
CA PRO A 146 9.57 10.29 11.98
C PRO A 146 8.22 10.51 12.68
N VAL A 147 7.20 9.79 12.24
CA VAL A 147 5.88 9.75 12.89
C VAL A 147 5.91 8.68 13.98
N TYR A 148 6.43 7.51 13.65
CA TYR A 148 6.73 6.45 14.60
C TYR A 148 8.08 5.83 14.25
N GLN A 149 8.98 5.78 15.22
CA GLN A 149 10.25 5.08 15.11
C GLN A 149 10.43 4.24 16.36
N PRO A 150 10.78 2.95 16.24
CA PRO A 150 11.04 2.12 17.39
C PRO A 150 12.28 2.68 18.12
N PRO A 151 12.33 2.57 19.46
CA PRO A 151 13.49 3.00 20.22
C PRO A 151 14.74 2.26 19.71
N SER A 152 15.79 3.02 19.39
CA SER A 152 17.06 2.46 18.92
C SER A 152 17.59 1.48 19.96
N LYS A 153 18.08 0.30 19.52
CA LYS A 153 18.70 -0.71 20.38
C LYS A 153 20.00 -0.15 20.98
N THR A 154 19.92 0.68 22.02
CA THR A 154 21.09 0.96 22.84
C THR A 154 21.33 -0.26 23.71
N LEU A 155 22.52 -0.87 23.56
CA LEU A 155 23.00 -2.13 24.14
C LEU A 155 22.85 -2.32 25.66
N THR A 156 22.31 -1.33 26.39
CA THR A 156 22.28 -1.28 27.85
C THR A 156 20.91 -1.50 28.46
N GLU A 157 19.81 -1.40 27.68
CA GLU A 157 18.47 -1.73 28.18
C GLU A 157 18.18 -3.19 27.87
N SER A 158 17.82 -3.96 28.90
CA SER A 158 17.40 -5.34 28.74
C SER A 158 16.25 -5.40 27.73
N ASP A 159 16.42 -6.19 26.66
CA ASP A 159 15.47 -6.43 25.55
C ASP A 159 14.07 -6.91 26.00
N THR A 160 13.86 -7.07 27.31
CA THR A 160 12.65 -7.61 27.94
C THR A 160 11.43 -6.69 27.90
N ASP A 161 11.58 -5.40 27.58
CA ASP A 161 10.46 -4.45 27.59
C ASP A 161 9.83 -4.18 26.21
N ARG A 162 10.35 -4.81 25.14
CA ARG A 162 9.74 -4.68 23.82
C ARG A 162 8.45 -5.49 23.73
N SER A 163 7.34 -4.81 23.45
CA SER A 163 6.06 -5.47 23.19
C SER A 163 5.96 -5.86 21.71
N TYR A 164 5.86 -7.16 21.46
CA TYR A 164 5.48 -7.73 20.17
C TYR A 164 4.07 -8.32 20.25
N MET A 165 3.43 -8.50 19.10
CA MET A 165 2.12 -9.11 19.02
C MET A 165 2.18 -10.59 19.37
N GLY A 166 1.17 -11.09 20.10
CA GLY A 166 1.06 -12.49 20.50
C GLY A 166 1.84 -12.87 21.76
N ASN A 167 2.78 -12.03 22.23
CA ASN A 167 3.49 -12.28 23.50
C ASN A 167 2.56 -12.18 24.71
N LYS A 168 1.70 -11.15 24.72
CA LYS A 168 0.69 -10.86 25.75
C LYS A 168 -0.67 -10.64 25.08
N SER A 169 -1.75 -11.04 25.74
CA SER A 169 -3.10 -10.79 25.21
C SER A 169 -3.46 -9.31 25.20
N LEU A 170 -3.08 -8.60 26.27
CA LEU A 170 -3.25 -7.16 26.40
C LEU A 170 -1.90 -6.48 26.19
N ILE A 171 -1.70 -5.98 24.97
CA ILE A 171 -0.56 -5.13 24.63
C ILE A 171 -0.95 -3.65 24.79
N LYS A 172 0.05 -2.78 24.84
CA LYS A 172 -0.13 -1.33 24.79
C LYS A 172 0.51 -0.80 23.51
N PRO A 173 -0.23 -0.72 22.39
CA PRO A 173 0.29 -0.15 21.16
C PRO A 173 0.69 1.30 21.36
N ALA A 174 1.75 1.73 20.67
CA ALA A 174 2.07 3.14 20.53
C ALA A 174 1.05 3.78 19.57
N THR A 175 0.20 4.65 20.08
CA THR A 175 -0.84 5.32 19.30
C THR A 175 -0.48 6.78 19.03
N GLY A 176 -0.92 7.31 17.89
CA GLY A 176 -0.94 8.75 17.68
C GLY A 176 -1.87 9.44 18.69
N THR A 177 -1.75 10.76 18.83
CA THR A 177 -2.66 11.53 19.69
C THR A 177 -4.11 11.45 19.20
N SER A 178 -5.06 11.81 20.07
CA SER A 178 -6.48 11.84 19.75
C SER A 178 -6.83 12.72 18.54
N ALA A 179 -6.06 13.77 18.27
CA ALA A 179 -6.25 14.66 17.11
C ALA A 179 -5.83 14.01 15.77
N GLY A 180 -4.99 12.97 15.82
CA GLY A 180 -4.42 12.35 14.62
C GLY A 180 -3.34 13.20 13.94
N LEU A 181 -2.86 12.71 12.79
CA LEU A 181 -1.89 13.35 11.91
C LEU A 181 -2.64 13.95 10.72
N ALA A 182 -2.55 15.26 10.52
CA ALA A 182 -3.18 15.94 9.38
C ALA A 182 -2.13 16.23 8.28
N PRO A 183 -2.05 15.39 7.22
CA PRO A 183 -1.16 15.66 6.09
C PRO A 183 -1.62 16.89 5.29
N MET A 184 -0.70 17.52 4.58
CA MET A 184 -0.97 18.53 3.55
C MET A 184 -0.85 17.94 2.14
N ASP A 185 -1.28 18.71 1.14
CA ASP A 185 -1.03 18.38 -0.26
C ASP A 185 0.45 18.11 -0.54
N HIS A 186 0.69 17.09 -1.37
CA HIS A 186 1.99 16.58 -1.76
C HIS A 186 2.82 15.92 -0.64
N ASP A 187 2.31 15.87 0.59
CA ASP A 187 2.95 15.05 1.62
C ASP A 187 2.90 13.56 1.21
N MET A 188 3.93 12.82 1.61
CA MET A 188 3.96 11.37 1.45
C MET A 188 4.13 10.68 2.80
N LEU A 189 3.31 9.67 3.09
CA LEU A 189 3.45 8.82 4.27
C LEU A 189 4.10 7.50 3.86
N LEU A 190 5.19 7.13 4.54
CA LEU A 190 5.93 5.89 4.31
C LEU A 190 5.69 4.95 5.49
N LEU A 191 5.20 3.75 5.19
CA LEU A 191 4.93 2.67 6.13
C LEU A 191 5.91 1.53 5.82
N ALA A 192 6.72 1.11 6.79
CA ALA A 192 7.80 0.17 6.49
C ALA A 192 8.02 -0.88 7.57
N SER A 193 8.52 -2.04 7.12
CA SER A 193 9.03 -3.12 7.98
C SER A 193 10.30 -2.69 8.73
N SER A 194 10.65 -3.46 9.75
CA SER A 194 11.79 -3.17 10.64
C SER A 194 13.12 -3.03 9.92
N SER A 195 13.36 -3.88 8.92
CA SER A 195 14.57 -3.88 8.08
C SER A 195 14.84 -2.56 7.34
N LEU A 196 13.80 -1.74 7.11
CA LEU A 196 13.92 -0.49 6.35
C LEU A 196 14.05 0.75 7.22
N CYS A 197 13.80 0.64 8.54
CA CYS A 197 13.58 1.82 9.37
C CYS A 197 14.78 2.76 9.48
N ASN A 198 15.99 2.21 9.41
CA ASN A 198 17.21 3.02 9.43
C ASN A 198 17.50 3.64 8.05
N CYS A 199 17.22 2.92 6.96
CA CYS A 199 17.47 3.39 5.59
C CYS A 199 16.54 4.54 5.18
N LEU A 200 15.32 4.64 5.74
CA LEU A 200 14.37 5.69 5.38
C LEU A 200 14.83 7.11 5.74
N ALA A 201 15.71 7.27 6.73
CA ALA A 201 16.22 8.58 7.14
C ALA A 201 17.26 9.17 6.16
N GLU A 202 17.71 8.38 5.19
CA GLU A 202 18.84 8.73 4.36
C GLU A 202 18.58 9.86 3.36
N LYS A 203 19.66 10.54 2.96
CA LYS A 203 19.61 11.58 1.92
C LYS A 203 19.17 11.02 0.56
N GLN A 204 19.51 9.76 0.26
CA GLN A 204 19.21 9.16 -1.02
C GLN A 204 17.71 8.84 -1.17
N VAL A 205 17.08 8.33 -0.12
CA VAL A 205 15.62 8.12 -0.07
C VAL A 205 14.88 9.43 -0.34
N ARG A 206 15.30 10.53 0.28
CA ARG A 206 14.73 11.86 0.02
C ARG A 206 14.80 12.27 -1.45
N LYS A 207 15.93 12.04 -2.13
CA LYS A 207 16.06 12.34 -3.57
C LYS A 207 15.07 11.51 -4.39
N ILE A 208 14.95 10.21 -4.12
CA ILE A 208 13.99 9.33 -4.81
C ILE A 208 12.54 9.82 -4.61
N LEU A 209 12.21 10.28 -3.41
CA LEU A 209 10.88 10.83 -3.11
C LEU A 209 10.63 12.19 -3.77
N GLN A 210 11.66 12.97 -4.14
CA GLN A 210 11.53 14.24 -4.85
C GLN A 210 11.42 14.09 -6.38
N ASP A 211 11.95 13.01 -6.95
CA ASP A 211 11.94 12.79 -8.40
C ASP A 211 10.50 12.74 -8.97
N SER A 212 10.28 13.23 -10.19
CA SER A 212 8.94 13.26 -10.83
C SER A 212 8.47 11.92 -11.44
N MET A 213 8.69 10.80 -10.74
CA MET A 213 8.32 9.46 -11.20
C MET A 213 7.03 8.93 -10.54
N PRO A 214 6.35 7.94 -11.15
CA PRO A 214 5.17 7.31 -10.54
C PRO A 214 5.46 6.69 -9.17
N LEU A 215 4.47 6.64 -8.29
CA LEU A 215 4.63 6.19 -6.91
C LEU A 215 5.16 4.75 -6.80
N GLY A 216 4.69 3.83 -7.65
CA GLY A 216 5.23 2.47 -7.71
C GLY A 216 6.73 2.42 -8.06
N SER A 217 7.19 3.31 -8.95
CA SER A 217 8.63 3.43 -9.28
C SER A 217 9.44 3.98 -8.11
N LYS A 218 8.87 4.90 -7.31
CA LYS A 218 9.51 5.39 -6.07
C LYS A 218 9.68 4.26 -5.07
N VAL A 219 8.63 3.49 -4.81
CA VAL A 219 8.66 2.30 -3.91
C VAL A 219 9.79 1.36 -4.32
N LEU A 220 9.87 0.97 -5.60
CA LEU A 220 10.92 0.10 -6.11
C LEU A 220 12.31 0.68 -5.89
N ARG A 221 12.53 1.96 -6.20
CA ARG A 221 13.86 2.57 -6.05
C ARG A 221 14.27 2.69 -4.59
N VAL A 222 13.34 2.96 -3.68
CA VAL A 222 13.62 2.98 -2.23
C VAL A 222 14.00 1.58 -1.76
N LEU A 223 13.24 0.55 -2.13
CA LEU A 223 13.55 -0.84 -1.78
C LEU A 223 14.88 -1.30 -2.38
N GLN A 224 15.14 -0.99 -3.65
CA GLN A 224 16.42 -1.29 -4.29
C GLN A 224 17.61 -0.59 -3.63
N HIS A 225 17.41 0.62 -3.10
CA HIS A 225 18.44 1.31 -2.34
C HIS A 225 18.68 0.62 -1.00
N ALA A 226 17.62 0.36 -0.23
CA ALA A 226 17.72 -0.29 1.08
C ALA A 226 18.29 -1.71 0.99
N CYS A 227 17.82 -2.54 0.05
CA CYS A 227 18.33 -3.90 -0.13
C CYS A 227 19.78 -3.98 -0.63
N LYS A 228 20.38 -2.88 -1.12
CA LYS A 228 21.84 -2.87 -1.41
C LYS A 228 22.67 -2.82 -0.13
N GLU A 229 22.14 -2.19 0.92
CA GLU A 229 22.80 -2.07 2.22
C GLU A 229 22.56 -3.31 3.07
N THR A 230 21.37 -3.90 2.99
CA THR A 230 20.96 -5.11 3.73
C THR A 230 20.42 -6.21 2.79
N PRO A 231 21.27 -6.83 1.95
CA PRO A 231 20.83 -7.76 0.89
C PRO A 231 20.22 -9.07 1.40
N ALA A 232 20.34 -9.37 2.69
CA ALA A 232 19.86 -10.60 3.29
C ALA A 232 18.41 -10.51 3.78
N GLU A 233 17.95 -9.31 4.17
CA GLU A 233 16.71 -9.13 4.91
C GLU A 233 15.52 -8.98 3.99
N ALA A 234 14.40 -9.59 4.38
CA ALA A 234 13.13 -9.34 3.72
C ALA A 234 12.64 -7.92 4.07
N ALA A 235 11.80 -7.33 3.24
CA ALA A 235 11.33 -5.96 3.44
C ALA A 235 9.92 -5.75 2.89
N ALA A 236 9.16 -4.86 3.52
CA ALA A 236 7.88 -4.37 3.00
C ALA A 236 7.82 -2.85 3.13
N LEU A 237 7.42 -2.17 2.06
CA LEU A 237 7.27 -0.72 2.03
C LEU A 237 5.96 -0.35 1.33
N MET A 238 5.17 0.49 2.00
CA MET A 238 4.06 1.20 1.39
C MET A 238 4.31 2.70 1.42
N ILE A 239 3.99 3.38 0.33
CA ILE A 239 3.99 4.85 0.26
C ILE A 239 2.58 5.30 -0.11
N LEU A 240 2.07 6.29 0.63
CA LEU A 240 0.85 7.03 0.34
C LEU A 240 1.26 8.44 -0.07
N SER A 241 0.68 8.96 -1.15
CA SER A 241 0.91 10.33 -1.65
C SER A 241 -0.42 11.08 -1.64
N PHE A 242 -0.49 12.21 -0.93
CA PHE A 242 -1.72 12.97 -0.73
C PHE A 242 -1.88 14.11 -1.74
N TYR A 243 -3.12 14.39 -2.13
CA TYR A 243 -3.49 15.51 -3.01
C TYR A 243 -4.94 15.93 -2.78
N ASP A 244 -5.25 17.16 -3.19
CA ASP A 244 -6.56 17.79 -3.04
C ASP A 244 -7.09 17.84 -1.59
N LEU A 245 -6.21 17.82 -0.58
CA LEU A 245 -6.55 17.95 0.83
C LEU A 245 -6.92 19.39 1.19
N GLN A 246 -7.88 19.54 2.11
CA GLN A 246 -8.34 20.84 2.62
C GLN A 246 -7.54 21.34 3.84
N ASN A 247 -6.63 20.51 4.36
CA ASN A 247 -5.79 20.85 5.51
C ASN A 247 -4.84 22.01 5.18
N ARG A 248 -4.99 23.12 5.90
CA ARG A 248 -4.13 24.31 5.73
C ARG A 248 -2.81 24.23 6.51
N GLU A 249 -2.80 23.44 7.58
CA GLU A 249 -1.65 23.28 8.47
C GLU A 249 -1.38 21.81 8.73
N ARG A 250 -0.10 21.44 8.81
CA ARG A 250 0.31 20.09 9.22
C ARG A 250 0.18 19.96 10.72
N ILE A 251 -0.59 18.97 11.16
CA ILE A 251 -0.63 18.57 12.56
C ILE A 251 0.19 17.30 12.69
N ILE A 252 1.44 17.45 13.14
CA ILE A 252 2.32 16.31 13.45
C ILE A 252 2.24 16.09 14.94
N ALA A 253 1.35 15.20 15.35
CA ALA A 253 1.25 14.85 16.74
C ALA A 253 2.31 13.79 17.08
N PRO A 254 3.29 14.10 17.94
CA PRO A 254 4.27 13.10 18.37
C PRO A 254 3.57 11.95 19.08
N VAL A 255 4.12 10.75 18.96
CA VAL A 255 3.64 9.55 19.65
C VAL A 255 3.70 9.81 21.15
N GLU A 256 2.58 9.65 21.83
CA GLU A 256 2.57 9.51 23.29
C GLU A 256 3.17 8.15 23.60
N GLN A 257 4.47 8.13 23.95
CA GLN A 257 5.07 6.92 24.47
C GLN A 257 4.40 6.62 25.81
N PRO A 258 3.96 5.37 26.05
CA PRO A 258 3.37 5.01 27.33
C PRO A 258 4.40 5.33 28.42
N ASP A 259 4.03 6.23 29.33
CA ASP A 259 4.91 6.79 30.35
C ASP A 259 5.81 5.70 30.94
N ALA A 260 7.11 5.76 30.63
CA ALA A 260 8.12 5.14 31.45
C ALA A 260 7.97 5.78 32.82
N GLN A 261 7.26 5.11 33.72
CA GLN A 261 7.01 5.58 35.07
C GLN A 261 8.30 6.13 35.64
N ASN A 262 8.26 7.41 36.02
CA ASN A 262 9.28 8.13 36.75
C ASN A 262 9.93 7.25 37.84
N GLN A 263 11.01 6.54 37.50
CA GLN A 263 12.00 6.14 38.48
C GLN A 263 12.80 7.41 38.78
N GLY A 264 12.50 8.00 39.92
CA GLY A 264 13.09 9.25 40.37
C GLY A 264 14.61 9.15 40.43
N ILE A 265 15.28 9.71 39.42
CA ILE A 265 16.64 10.21 39.56
C ILE A 265 16.49 11.71 39.78
N SER A 266 16.42 12.08 41.06
CA SER A 266 16.57 13.43 41.55
C SER A 266 17.90 13.98 41.01
N LYS A 267 17.85 14.81 39.96
CA LYS A 267 19.01 15.60 39.54
C LYS A 267 19.21 16.72 40.55
N GLU A 268 19.93 16.40 41.63
CA GLU A 268 20.61 17.40 42.43
C GLU A 268 21.51 18.24 41.50
N LYS A 269 21.19 19.53 41.41
CA LYS A 269 22.08 20.55 40.84
C LYS A 269 23.30 20.70 41.74
N PRO A 270 24.53 20.43 41.29
CA PRO A 270 25.68 21.01 41.97
C PRO A 270 25.73 22.50 41.62
N LYS A 271 25.32 23.34 42.57
CA LYS A 271 25.78 24.73 42.65
C LYS A 271 27.27 24.68 42.94
N ASN A 272 28.11 25.13 42.01
CA ASN A 272 29.41 25.70 42.38
C ASN A 272 29.62 27.01 41.61
N LYS A 273 29.83 28.05 42.43
CA LYS A 273 30.26 29.39 42.05
C LYS A 273 31.76 29.41 41.80
N ALA A 274 32.18 30.37 40.97
CA ALA A 274 33.27 31.33 41.19
C ALA A 274 34.35 31.37 40.09
N GLY A 275 34.56 32.59 39.56
CA GLY A 275 35.80 33.13 38.98
C GLY A 275 36.32 32.45 37.72
N THR A 276 36.63 33.15 36.62
CA THR A 276 37.75 34.10 36.59
C THR A 276 37.71 34.86 35.25
N LYS A 277 37.98 36.17 35.32
CA LYS A 277 38.17 37.07 34.17
C LYS A 277 39.46 36.73 33.42
N THR A 278 39.43 36.69 32.10
CA THR A 278 40.59 37.04 31.26
C THR A 278 40.15 37.61 29.92
N THR A 279 40.90 38.63 29.53
CA THR A 279 40.74 39.60 28.45
C THR A 279 41.38 39.17 27.14
N ALA A 280 40.98 39.86 26.05
CA ALA A 280 41.64 40.00 24.73
C ALA A 280 41.47 38.81 23.76
N ALA A 281 41.35 38.96 22.44
CA ALA A 281 41.61 40.10 21.54
C ALA A 281 40.70 40.03 20.30
N LYS A 282 40.36 41.19 19.73
CA LYS A 282 39.80 41.35 18.38
C LYS A 282 40.90 41.07 17.33
N PRO A 283 40.52 40.54 16.16
CA PRO A 283 41.11 40.99 14.90
C PRO A 283 40.04 41.67 14.03
N ALA A 284 40.34 42.91 13.69
CA ALA A 284 39.71 43.65 12.60
C ALA A 284 40.47 43.33 11.31
N ALA A 285 39.76 42.94 10.24
CA ALA A 285 40.06 43.23 8.82
C ALA A 285 39.34 42.23 7.90
N SER A 286 38.21 42.63 7.32
CA SER A 286 37.71 42.18 5.99
C SER A 286 36.37 42.84 5.64
N ALA A 287 36.25 44.15 5.86
CA ALA A 287 35.00 44.89 5.60
C ALA A 287 34.78 45.28 4.11
N GLY A 288 35.71 44.95 3.20
CA GLY A 288 35.63 45.38 1.80
C GLY A 288 34.91 44.42 0.84
N ILE A 289 34.96 43.10 1.10
CA ILE A 289 34.48 42.09 0.14
C ILE A 289 32.98 41.80 0.32
N LEU A 290 32.46 41.95 1.55
CA LEU A 290 31.04 41.72 1.84
C LEU A 290 30.09 42.79 1.28
N SER A 291 30.56 44.00 0.96
CA SER A 291 29.68 45.05 0.42
C SER A 291 29.37 44.83 -1.08
N TRP A 292 30.35 44.41 -1.86
CA TRP A 292 30.17 44.08 -3.29
C TRP A 292 29.28 42.87 -3.48
N LEU A 293 29.39 41.86 -2.62
CA LEU A 293 28.55 40.67 -2.67
C LEU A 293 27.08 40.99 -2.34
N LYS A 294 26.84 41.93 -1.41
CA LYS A 294 25.48 42.43 -1.11
C LYS A 294 24.88 43.19 -2.28
N LEU A 295 25.66 44.01 -2.98
CA LEU A 295 25.20 44.74 -4.17
C LEU A 295 24.86 43.78 -5.32
N GLY A 296 25.70 42.77 -5.55
CA GLY A 296 25.43 41.73 -6.56
C GLY A 296 24.15 40.95 -6.27
N LEU A 297 23.90 40.61 -5.00
CA LEU A 297 22.68 39.91 -4.59
C LEU A 297 21.41 40.77 -4.80
N GLN A 298 21.50 42.08 -4.56
CA GLN A 298 20.39 43.01 -4.79
C GLN A 298 20.04 43.14 -6.27
N ILE A 299 21.05 43.22 -7.16
CA ILE A 299 20.83 43.28 -8.61
C ILE A 299 20.19 41.98 -9.12
N LEU A 300 20.66 40.81 -8.63
CA LEU A 300 20.11 39.51 -9.00
C LEU A 300 18.63 39.37 -8.57
N ALA A 301 18.31 39.81 -7.35
CA ALA A 301 16.94 39.79 -6.85
C ALA A 301 16.01 40.67 -7.71
N LEU A 302 16.48 41.84 -8.13
CA LEU A 302 15.71 42.77 -8.96
C LEU A 302 15.47 42.21 -10.38
N ALA A 303 16.47 41.52 -10.95
CA ALA A 303 16.33 40.80 -12.22
C ALA A 303 15.31 39.65 -12.13
N PHE A 304 15.29 38.92 -11.00
CA PHE A 304 14.34 37.82 -10.79
C PHE A 304 12.88 38.31 -10.70
N VAL A 305 12.66 39.42 -10.00
CA VAL A 305 11.34 40.06 -9.93
C VAL A 305 10.91 40.56 -11.32
N GLY A 306 11.83 41.17 -12.08
CA GLY A 306 11.56 41.61 -13.46
C GLY A 306 11.17 40.45 -14.38
N TYR A 307 11.83 39.29 -14.24
CA TYR A 307 11.51 38.09 -15.01
C TYR A 307 10.12 37.53 -14.65
N MET A 308 9.75 37.48 -13.37
CA MET A 308 8.42 37.03 -12.95
C MET A 308 7.32 37.94 -13.48
N ILE A 309 7.53 39.25 -13.52
CA ILE A 309 6.57 40.20 -14.11
C ILE A 309 6.47 39.98 -15.62
N TYR A 310 7.58 39.75 -16.31
CA TYR A 310 7.58 39.42 -17.73
C TYR A 310 6.78 38.13 -18.01
N ASP A 311 6.99 37.09 -17.22
CA ASP A 311 6.32 35.79 -17.38
C ASP A 311 4.81 35.86 -17.06
N LEU A 312 4.41 36.63 -16.05
CA LEU A 312 3.01 36.75 -15.64
C LEU A 312 2.17 37.69 -16.50
N PHE A 313 2.77 38.72 -17.10
CA PHE A 313 2.02 39.81 -17.74
C PHE A 313 2.33 40.01 -19.23
N ILE A 314 3.49 39.55 -19.71
CA ILE A 314 3.91 39.76 -21.11
C ILE A 314 3.91 38.44 -21.88
N PHE A 315 4.23 37.33 -21.21
CA PHE A 315 4.20 36.02 -21.82
C PHE A 315 2.78 35.45 -21.76
N ASP A 316 2.11 35.36 -22.91
CA ASP A 316 0.73 34.87 -23.04
C ASP A 316 0.76 33.36 -23.39
N PRO A 317 0.69 32.44 -22.41
CA PRO A 317 0.69 31.01 -22.69
C PRO A 317 -0.58 30.67 -23.46
N HIS A 318 -0.42 30.10 -24.66
CA HIS A 318 -1.56 29.73 -25.50
C HIS A 318 -2.46 28.74 -24.74
N PRO A 319 -3.79 28.97 -24.72
CA PRO A 319 -4.69 28.13 -23.94
C PRO A 319 -4.67 26.68 -24.45
N PRO A 320 -4.70 25.69 -23.55
CA PRO A 320 -4.78 24.29 -23.93
C PRO A 320 -6.06 24.03 -24.74
N ILE A 321 -5.90 23.38 -25.88
CA ILE A 321 -6.98 23.04 -26.81
C ILE A 321 -7.93 22.05 -26.11
N HIS A 322 -9.15 22.50 -25.82
CA HIS A 322 -10.22 21.65 -25.29
C HIS A 322 -10.74 20.72 -26.39
N ILE A 323 -10.53 19.41 -26.22
CA ILE A 323 -11.21 18.38 -27.01
C ILE A 323 -12.54 18.07 -26.30
N PRO A 324 -13.71 18.24 -26.97
CA PRO A 324 -15.00 18.00 -26.33
C PRO A 324 -15.22 16.50 -26.06
N PRO A 325 -15.81 16.13 -24.92
CA PRO A 325 -16.13 14.73 -24.60
C PRO A 325 -17.25 14.21 -25.50
N ALA A 326 -17.12 12.95 -25.94
CA ALA A 326 -18.12 12.26 -26.75
C ALA A 326 -19.39 11.98 -25.94
N THR A 327 -20.53 12.35 -26.52
CA THR A 327 -21.87 12.18 -25.98
C THR A 327 -22.23 10.69 -25.85
N THR A 328 -22.46 10.23 -24.62
CA THR A 328 -22.99 8.89 -24.32
C THR A 328 -24.48 8.83 -24.59
N VAL A 329 -24.89 7.93 -25.50
CA VAL A 329 -26.28 7.52 -25.70
C VAL A 329 -26.64 6.53 -24.60
N VAL A 330 -27.66 6.86 -23.82
CA VAL A 330 -28.26 6.02 -22.78
C VAL A 330 -29.18 4.99 -23.45
N GLU A 331 -28.96 3.71 -23.17
CA GLU A 331 -29.86 2.62 -23.57
C GLU A 331 -30.45 1.99 -22.29
N GLN A 332 -31.77 1.78 -22.32
CA GLN A 332 -32.67 1.60 -21.17
C GLN A 332 -32.56 0.24 -20.49
N ASP A 333 -32.79 0.26 -19.17
CA ASP A 333 -33.01 -0.91 -18.30
C ASP A 333 -34.24 -1.73 -18.72
N VAL A 334 -34.07 -3.05 -18.81
CA VAL A 334 -35.16 -4.03 -18.82
C VAL A 334 -35.09 -4.79 -17.48
N VAL A 335 -36.09 -4.54 -16.63
CA VAL A 335 -36.34 -5.27 -15.39
C VAL A 335 -37.04 -6.59 -15.75
N ILE A 336 -36.45 -7.72 -15.38
CA ILE A 336 -37.10 -9.03 -15.42
C ILE A 336 -37.15 -9.55 -13.97
N ASP A 337 -38.38 -9.57 -13.43
CA ASP A 337 -38.71 -10.29 -12.20
C ASP A 337 -38.65 -11.80 -12.45
N LEU A 338 -37.99 -12.53 -11.54
CA LEU A 338 -37.99 -13.99 -11.47
C LEU A 338 -38.53 -14.43 -10.11
N PRO A 339 -39.51 -15.34 -10.05
CA PRO A 339 -40.01 -15.87 -8.80
C PRO A 339 -39.08 -16.96 -8.24
N GLU A 340 -38.88 -16.93 -6.93
CA GLU A 340 -38.28 -18.02 -6.16
C GLU A 340 -39.23 -19.22 -6.15
N ASP A 341 -38.83 -20.33 -6.76
CA ASP A 341 -39.38 -21.63 -6.43
C ASP A 341 -38.29 -22.71 -6.39
N SER A 342 -38.38 -23.49 -5.31
CA SER A 342 -37.53 -24.57 -4.84
C SER A 342 -37.11 -25.61 -5.89
N ILE A 343 -35.84 -26.02 -5.89
CA ILE A 343 -35.36 -27.17 -6.68
C ILE A 343 -35.01 -28.34 -5.76
N SER A 344 -35.86 -29.36 -5.81
CA SER A 344 -35.57 -30.74 -5.40
C SER A 344 -34.44 -31.32 -6.23
N ALA A 345 -33.53 -32.03 -5.56
CA ALA A 345 -32.45 -32.78 -6.16
C ALA A 345 -32.98 -33.96 -7.00
N HIS A 346 -33.11 -33.75 -8.31
CA HIS A 346 -33.18 -34.82 -9.30
C HIS A 346 -31.88 -34.86 -10.09
N THR A 347 -31.21 -36.01 -10.02
CA THR A 347 -30.03 -36.38 -10.83
C THR A 347 -30.42 -36.40 -12.31
N GLN A 348 -30.27 -35.26 -12.98
CA GLN A 348 -30.37 -35.15 -14.44
C GLN A 348 -28.96 -35.26 -15.03
N ALA A 349 -28.87 -35.87 -16.23
CA ALA A 349 -27.66 -35.91 -17.04
C ALA A 349 -27.03 -34.51 -17.16
N PRO A 350 -25.69 -34.39 -17.26
CA PRO A 350 -25.03 -33.11 -17.30
C PRO A 350 -25.66 -32.23 -18.39
N PRO A 351 -26.13 -31.03 -18.04
CA PRO A 351 -26.80 -30.13 -18.96
C PRO A 351 -25.86 -29.69 -20.07
N ALA A 352 -26.43 -29.35 -21.23
CA ALA A 352 -25.65 -28.88 -22.37
C ALA A 352 -24.81 -27.65 -21.99
N MET A 353 -23.55 -27.63 -22.43
CA MET A 353 -22.65 -26.51 -22.23
C MET A 353 -23.18 -25.25 -22.92
N PRO A 354 -23.07 -24.05 -22.30
CA PRO A 354 -23.58 -22.83 -22.89
C PRO A 354 -22.76 -22.41 -24.13
N ASP A 355 -23.46 -21.91 -25.15
CA ASP A 355 -22.88 -21.48 -26.43
C ASP A 355 -22.14 -20.15 -26.34
N ASP A 356 -21.18 -19.93 -27.25
CA ASP A 356 -20.41 -18.68 -27.31
C ASP A 356 -21.26 -17.43 -27.60
N VAL A 357 -20.98 -16.36 -26.86
CA VAL A 357 -21.63 -15.04 -27.07
C VAL A 357 -20.80 -14.18 -28.02
N SER A 358 -21.43 -13.53 -28.99
CA SER A 358 -20.75 -12.56 -29.87
C SER A 358 -20.60 -11.20 -29.17
N TYR A 359 -19.40 -10.64 -29.19
CA TYR A 359 -19.09 -9.33 -28.61
C TYR A 359 -18.27 -8.49 -29.60
N THR A 360 -18.66 -7.22 -29.78
CA THR A 360 -17.92 -6.29 -30.64
C THR A 360 -17.10 -5.34 -29.78
N VAL A 361 -15.78 -5.36 -29.96
CA VAL A 361 -14.83 -4.54 -29.19
C VAL A 361 -15.09 -3.05 -29.47
N ARG A 362 -15.35 -2.26 -28.44
CA ARG A 362 -15.54 -0.81 -28.51
C ARG A 362 -14.20 -0.09 -28.35
N THR A 363 -14.15 1.15 -28.83
CA THR A 363 -12.99 2.02 -28.63
C THR A 363 -12.78 2.28 -27.13
N GLY A 364 -11.59 1.97 -26.63
CA GLY A 364 -11.25 2.11 -25.20
C GLY A 364 -11.54 0.87 -24.35
N ASP A 365 -12.04 -0.22 -24.94
CA ASP A 365 -12.17 -1.47 -24.20
C ASP A 365 -10.83 -2.03 -23.78
N SER A 366 -10.85 -2.61 -22.57
CA SER A 366 -9.74 -3.35 -21.99
C SER A 366 -10.20 -4.75 -21.62
N TRP A 367 -9.25 -5.68 -21.46
CA TRP A 367 -9.56 -7.03 -20.96
C TRP A 367 -10.29 -7.01 -19.61
N SER A 368 -10.00 -6.02 -18.76
CA SER A 368 -10.71 -5.81 -17.49
C SER A 368 -12.18 -5.48 -17.68
N ASN A 369 -12.54 -4.70 -18.71
CA ASN A 369 -13.94 -4.37 -19.02
C ASN A 369 -14.70 -5.61 -19.50
N ILE A 370 -14.11 -6.36 -20.44
CA ILE A 370 -14.69 -7.60 -20.97
C ILE A 370 -14.83 -8.64 -19.84
N TYR A 371 -13.85 -8.74 -18.95
CA TYR A 371 -13.92 -9.62 -17.78
C TYR A 371 -15.05 -9.23 -16.82
N ARG A 372 -15.25 -7.93 -16.53
CA ARG A 372 -16.36 -7.50 -15.66
C ARG A 372 -17.73 -7.90 -16.22
N GLN A 373 -17.89 -7.85 -17.54
CA GLN A 373 -19.14 -8.17 -18.20
C GLN A 373 -19.40 -9.69 -18.30
N PHE A 374 -18.41 -10.47 -18.73
CA PHE A 374 -18.62 -11.89 -19.03
C PHE A 374 -18.03 -12.85 -17.98
N ARG A 375 -17.22 -12.34 -17.05
CA ARG A 375 -16.45 -13.14 -16.07
C ARG A 375 -15.63 -14.27 -16.71
N VAL A 376 -15.21 -14.09 -17.96
CA VAL A 376 -14.31 -15.01 -18.68
C VAL A 376 -12.92 -14.42 -18.70
N CYS A 377 -11.95 -15.17 -18.20
CA CYS A 377 -10.54 -14.79 -18.22
C CYS A 377 -10.04 -14.56 -19.67
N SER A 378 -9.21 -13.51 -19.88
CA SER A 378 -8.72 -13.11 -21.20
C SER A 378 -7.96 -14.22 -21.93
N TRP A 379 -7.24 -15.08 -21.20
CA TRP A 379 -6.52 -16.22 -21.77
C TRP A 379 -7.45 -17.14 -22.57
N PHE A 380 -8.65 -17.45 -22.05
CA PHE A 380 -9.61 -18.30 -22.75
C PHE A 380 -10.14 -17.63 -24.02
N ILE A 381 -10.36 -16.31 -23.99
CA ILE A 381 -10.84 -15.55 -25.16
C ILE A 381 -9.75 -15.49 -26.24
N ILE A 382 -8.51 -15.23 -25.86
CA ILE A 382 -7.36 -15.11 -26.77
C ILE A 382 -7.08 -16.44 -27.47
N ASN A 383 -7.13 -17.55 -26.72
CA ASN A 383 -6.82 -18.88 -27.26
C ASN A 383 -8.03 -19.59 -27.88
N HIS A 384 -9.22 -18.97 -27.87
CA HIS A 384 -10.43 -19.53 -28.45
C HIS A 384 -10.30 -19.64 -29.97
N PRO A 385 -10.47 -20.82 -30.59
CA PRO A 385 -10.26 -21.00 -32.03
C PRO A 385 -11.02 -20.01 -32.94
N PRO A 386 -12.28 -19.64 -32.65
CA PRO A 386 -13.02 -18.63 -33.43
C PRO A 386 -12.42 -17.22 -33.43
N ASN A 387 -11.55 -16.89 -32.47
CA ASN A 387 -10.93 -15.56 -32.34
C ASN A 387 -9.56 -15.45 -33.00
N ARG A 388 -9.03 -16.55 -33.56
CA ARG A 388 -7.72 -16.54 -34.23
C ARG A 388 -7.69 -15.51 -35.36
N GLY A 389 -6.68 -14.63 -35.33
CA GLY A 389 -6.49 -13.56 -36.31
C GLY A 389 -7.40 -12.34 -36.12
N ARG A 390 -8.28 -12.32 -35.11
CA ARG A 390 -9.16 -11.17 -34.79
C ARG A 390 -8.58 -10.24 -33.71
N LEU A 391 -7.44 -10.61 -33.14
CA LEU A 391 -6.71 -9.89 -32.10
C LEU A 391 -5.36 -9.38 -32.66
N GLY A 392 -4.77 -8.39 -31.98
CA GLY A 392 -3.42 -7.92 -32.28
C GLY A 392 -2.38 -9.04 -32.12
N ARG A 393 -1.17 -8.81 -32.66
CA ARG A 393 -0.07 -9.82 -32.61
C ARG A 393 0.34 -10.20 -31.18
N ASP A 394 0.12 -9.31 -30.24
CA ASP A 394 0.37 -9.43 -28.81
C ASP A 394 -0.88 -9.86 -28.01
N GLY A 395 -1.98 -10.19 -28.68
CA GLY A 395 -3.26 -10.44 -28.03
C GLY A 395 -3.98 -9.16 -27.57
N SER A 396 -3.61 -7.98 -28.10
CA SER A 396 -4.34 -6.74 -27.85
C SER A 396 -5.71 -6.72 -28.54
N LEU A 397 -6.64 -5.97 -27.95
CA LEU A 397 -7.97 -5.76 -28.49
C LEU A 397 -7.93 -4.77 -29.67
N ILE A 398 -8.61 -5.09 -30.76
CA ILE A 398 -8.75 -4.21 -31.94
C ILE A 398 -10.19 -3.69 -31.97
N ALA A 399 -10.36 -2.38 -31.85
CA ALA A 399 -11.69 -1.75 -31.88
C ALA A 399 -12.44 -2.09 -33.19
N GLY A 400 -13.74 -2.37 -33.07
CA GLY A 400 -14.61 -2.79 -34.17
C GLY A 400 -14.55 -4.27 -34.53
N GLN A 401 -13.60 -5.05 -33.99
CA GLN A 401 -13.55 -6.49 -34.23
C GLN A 401 -14.62 -7.23 -33.41
N SER A 402 -15.22 -8.26 -34.01
CA SER A 402 -16.18 -9.14 -33.34
C SER A 402 -15.45 -10.37 -32.79
N LEU A 403 -15.52 -10.58 -31.47
CA LEU A 403 -14.99 -11.73 -30.75
C LEU A 403 -16.13 -12.68 -30.35
N ARG A 404 -15.80 -13.97 -30.26
CA ARG A 404 -16.63 -14.99 -29.62
C ARG A 404 -16.14 -15.20 -28.19
N ILE A 405 -17.01 -14.96 -27.22
CA ILE A 405 -16.73 -15.12 -25.81
C ILE A 405 -17.18 -16.52 -25.37
N PRO A 406 -16.26 -17.41 -24.98
CA PRO A 406 -16.61 -18.77 -24.56
C PRO A 406 -17.17 -18.77 -23.14
N VAL A 407 -18.47 -18.50 -23.00
CA VAL A 407 -19.16 -18.38 -21.71
C VAL A 407 -19.21 -19.69 -20.92
N LYS A 408 -18.96 -20.84 -21.56
CA LYS A 408 -18.71 -22.12 -20.85
C LYS A 408 -17.54 -22.07 -19.86
N TYR A 409 -16.65 -21.07 -19.99
CA TYR A 409 -15.54 -20.80 -19.07
C TYR A 409 -15.78 -19.54 -18.21
N SER A 410 -17.05 -19.11 -18.08
CA SER A 410 -17.43 -17.96 -17.25
C SER A 410 -17.48 -18.36 -15.78
N GLY A 411 -16.95 -17.49 -14.92
CA GLY A 411 -17.15 -17.55 -13.47
C GLY A 411 -18.47 -16.90 -13.00
N SER A 412 -19.37 -16.52 -13.91
CA SER A 412 -20.70 -15.98 -13.58
C SER A 412 -21.74 -17.09 -13.53
N PRO A 413 -22.52 -17.23 -12.43
CA PRO A 413 -23.59 -18.21 -12.35
C PRO A 413 -24.70 -17.95 -13.39
N ASP A 414 -24.91 -16.70 -13.81
CA ASP A 414 -25.94 -16.38 -14.81
C ASP A 414 -25.58 -16.88 -16.22
N LEU A 415 -24.29 -16.92 -16.54
CA LEU A 415 -23.77 -17.31 -17.86
C LEU A 415 -23.31 -18.78 -17.91
N ASN A 416 -22.98 -19.35 -16.75
CA ASN A 416 -22.48 -20.72 -16.60
C ASN A 416 -23.02 -21.36 -15.30
N PRO A 417 -24.33 -21.62 -15.22
CA PRO A 417 -24.99 -22.00 -13.96
C PRO A 417 -24.43 -23.26 -13.31
N TYR A 418 -23.85 -24.17 -14.11
CA TYR A 418 -23.39 -25.47 -13.62
C TYR A 418 -21.91 -25.51 -13.29
N TYR A 419 -21.05 -24.80 -14.03
CA TYR A 419 -19.59 -24.93 -13.91
C TYR A 419 -18.88 -23.64 -13.48
N TYR A 420 -19.61 -22.56 -13.14
CA TYR A 420 -19.00 -21.27 -12.81
C TYR A 420 -17.95 -21.33 -11.69
N HIS A 421 -18.13 -22.23 -10.71
CA HIS A 421 -17.26 -22.37 -9.55
C HIS A 421 -15.82 -22.76 -9.94
N GLU A 422 -15.64 -23.50 -11.03
CA GLU A 422 -14.32 -23.89 -11.56
C GLU A 422 -13.60 -22.69 -12.20
N PHE A 423 -14.31 -21.64 -12.61
CA PHE A 423 -13.74 -20.49 -13.32
C PHE A 423 -13.73 -19.20 -12.49
N THR A 424 -13.89 -19.32 -11.17
CA THR A 424 -13.78 -18.19 -10.23
C THR A 424 -12.35 -17.67 -10.15
N LEU A 425 -12.19 -16.42 -9.70
CA LEU A 425 -10.87 -15.78 -9.55
C LEU A 425 -9.90 -16.58 -8.68
N ASP A 426 -10.43 -17.35 -7.72
CA ASP A 426 -9.62 -18.20 -6.85
C ASP A 426 -9.00 -19.38 -7.61
N GLN A 427 -9.71 -19.93 -8.60
CA GLN A 427 -9.25 -21.03 -9.43
C GLN A 427 -8.32 -20.54 -10.55
N VAL A 428 -8.78 -19.57 -11.36
CA VAL A 428 -8.03 -19.12 -12.56
C VAL A 428 -6.96 -18.06 -12.24
N GLY A 429 -7.05 -17.44 -11.07
CA GLY A 429 -6.20 -16.34 -10.62
C GLY A 429 -6.62 -14.98 -11.19
N SER A 430 -6.32 -13.90 -10.45
CA SER A 430 -6.69 -12.52 -10.79
C SER A 430 -6.16 -12.02 -12.13
N ASN A 431 -5.05 -12.58 -12.60
CA ASN A 431 -4.42 -12.28 -13.87
C ASN A 431 -4.38 -13.48 -14.82
N CYS A 432 -5.34 -14.42 -14.71
CA CYS A 432 -5.35 -15.63 -15.53
C CYS A 432 -4.11 -16.51 -15.36
N GLN A 433 -3.41 -16.41 -14.23
CA GLN A 433 -2.12 -17.07 -14.02
C GLN A 433 -2.21 -18.60 -13.97
N ASN A 434 -3.37 -19.12 -13.58
CA ASN A 434 -3.68 -20.54 -13.58
C ASN A 434 -4.51 -20.94 -14.80
N ALA A 435 -4.93 -19.98 -15.63
CA ALA A 435 -5.62 -20.27 -16.88
C ALA A 435 -4.59 -20.75 -17.90
N GLY A 436 -4.73 -22.00 -18.31
CA GLY A 436 -3.78 -22.64 -19.20
C GLY A 436 -4.36 -23.89 -19.84
N ARG A 437 -3.55 -24.50 -20.71
CA ARG A 437 -3.94 -25.73 -21.40
C ARG A 437 -4.14 -26.89 -20.43
N GLU A 438 -3.27 -27.03 -19.43
CA GLU A 438 -3.38 -28.07 -18.39
C GLU A 438 -4.68 -27.92 -17.58
N PHE A 439 -5.03 -26.69 -17.22
CA PHE A 439 -6.30 -26.40 -16.54
C PHE A 439 -7.50 -26.82 -17.40
N LEU A 440 -7.54 -26.42 -18.69
CA LEU A 440 -8.60 -26.83 -19.60
C LEU A 440 -8.68 -28.35 -19.78
N GLU A 441 -7.54 -29.02 -20.00
CA GLU A 441 -7.49 -30.46 -20.18
C GLU A 441 -8.00 -31.19 -18.92
N SER A 442 -7.66 -30.70 -17.72
CA SER A 442 -8.20 -31.26 -16.47
C SER A 442 -9.71 -31.08 -16.33
N PHE A 443 -10.24 -29.92 -16.74
CA PHE A 443 -11.66 -29.62 -16.70
C PHE A 443 -12.44 -30.45 -17.72
N GLU A 444 -11.94 -30.56 -18.95
CA GLU A 444 -12.56 -31.36 -20.01
C GLU A 444 -12.50 -32.85 -19.70
N ALA A 445 -11.39 -33.34 -19.11
CA ALA A 445 -11.31 -34.71 -18.63
C ALA A 445 -12.31 -35.01 -17.51
N LYS A 446 -12.55 -34.05 -16.62
CA LYS A 446 -13.48 -34.20 -15.48
C LYS A 446 -14.95 -34.17 -15.89
N TYR A 447 -15.31 -33.41 -16.93
CA TYR A 447 -16.72 -33.09 -17.22
C TYR A 447 -17.19 -33.36 -18.66
N GLN A 448 -16.29 -33.51 -19.64
CA GLN A 448 -16.66 -33.73 -21.05
C GLN A 448 -16.44 -35.17 -21.54
N ASN A 449 -15.69 -35.99 -20.81
CA ASN A 449 -15.52 -37.43 -21.09
C ASN A 449 -16.09 -38.29 -19.94
N PRO A 450 -17.43 -38.37 -19.75
CA PRO A 450 -18.03 -39.32 -18.84
C PRO A 450 -17.91 -40.78 -19.30
#